data_AF-A0A7D9DYC1-F1
#
_entry.id   AF-A0A7D9DYC1-F1
#
_cell.length_a   1.000
_cell.length_b   1.000
_cell.length_c   1.000
_cell.angle_alpha   90.00
_cell.angle_beta   90.00
_cell.angle_gamma   90.00
#
_symmetry.space_group_name_H-M   'P 1'
#
loop_
_entity.id
_entity.type
_entity.pdbx_description
1 polymer ?
#
loop_
_entity_poly.entity_id
_entity_poly.type
_entity_poly.pdbx_seq_one_letter_code
_entity_poly.pdbx_strand_id
1 'polypeptide(L)'
;MATIKTKLTKEQVTQALKTLGEWFPGEAENFKKHHNDIVRHIIEGTEPKDGEPLLVQSHSKEVSATVTATALSFTPCVEAIAVFIVDVVFFALGLVGLHVSNQERMARALLRELGEDTLRGFLRAIHNFNAADGALAKAKALFAILGQIYNAGGFRAVFKVIKDEMSWWEWIKTGVIAVAQITAWFATDGAAFIAEAALSIMSAESLIEAGIKAAQVCK
;
A
#
# COMPACT_ATOMS: atom_id res chain seq x y z
N MET A 1 -1.18 -7.92 30.40
CA MET A 1 -1.14 -7.21 29.11
C MET A 1 -2.57 -7.01 28.64
N ALA A 2 -3.03 -5.77 28.49
CA ALA A 2 -4.38 -5.49 28.01
C ALA A 2 -4.43 -5.74 26.49
N THR A 3 -5.25 -6.69 26.05
CA THR A 3 -5.48 -6.99 24.64
C THR A 3 -6.25 -5.83 24.03
N ILE A 4 -5.62 -5.05 23.15
CA ILE A 4 -6.33 -4.05 22.35
C ILE A 4 -7.04 -4.83 21.24
N LYS A 5 -8.33 -5.12 21.43
CA LYS A 5 -9.18 -5.61 20.35
C LYS A 5 -9.05 -4.65 19.17
N THR A 6 -8.73 -5.18 17.99
CA THR A 6 -8.73 -4.34 16.80
C THR A 6 -10.14 -3.82 16.56
N LYS A 7 -10.27 -2.62 15.97
CA LYS A 7 -11.58 -2.05 15.61
C LYS A 7 -12.23 -2.76 14.41
N LEU A 8 -11.60 -3.82 13.88
CA LEU A 8 -12.05 -4.53 12.69
C LEU A 8 -13.07 -5.61 13.04
N THR A 9 -14.14 -5.70 12.25
CA THR A 9 -15.11 -6.80 12.35
C THR A 9 -14.63 -8.05 11.65
N LYS A 10 -15.24 -9.20 11.96
CA LYS A 10 -14.95 -10.47 11.28
C LYS A 10 -15.14 -10.37 9.77
N GLU A 11 -16.20 -9.69 9.35
CA GLU A 11 -16.54 -9.47 7.94
C GLU A 11 -15.46 -8.64 7.24
N GLN A 12 -14.99 -7.56 7.88
CA GLN A 12 -13.91 -6.72 7.34
C GLN A 12 -12.60 -7.51 7.18
N VAL A 13 -12.22 -8.29 8.19
CA VAL A 13 -11.02 -9.14 8.15
C VAL A 13 -11.14 -10.22 7.06
N THR A 14 -12.31 -10.85 6.96
CA THR A 14 -12.60 -11.88 5.94
C THR A 14 -12.52 -11.30 4.53
N GLN A 15 -13.12 -10.13 4.30
CA GLN A 15 -13.08 -9.47 3.00
C GLN A 15 -11.66 -9.02 2.65
N ALA A 16 -10.91 -8.50 3.63
CA ALA A 16 -9.52 -8.10 3.42
C ALA A 16 -8.62 -9.30 3.07
N LEU A 17 -8.80 -10.45 3.74
CA LEU A 17 -8.11 -11.69 3.38
C LEU A 17 -8.45 -12.16 1.96
N LYS A 18 -9.71 -12.03 1.55
CA LYS A 18 -10.12 -12.37 0.18
C LYS A 18 -9.41 -11.48 -0.84
N THR A 19 -9.44 -10.16 -0.66
CA THR A 19 -8.76 -9.21 -1.55
C THR A 19 -7.24 -9.43 -1.57
N LEU A 20 -6.63 -9.72 -0.42
CA LEU A 20 -5.21 -10.07 -0.38
C LEU A 20 -4.92 -11.38 -1.13
N GLY A 21 -5.82 -12.37 -1.07
CA GLY A 21 -5.75 -13.61 -1.84
C GLY A 21 -5.87 -13.39 -3.35
N GLU A 22 -6.70 -12.43 -3.78
CA GLU A 22 -6.80 -12.01 -5.18
C GLU A 22 -5.50 -11.34 -5.67
N TRP A 23 -4.84 -10.56 -4.80
CA TRP A 23 -3.54 -9.94 -5.10
C TRP A 23 -2.39 -10.94 -5.12
N PHE A 24 -2.44 -11.96 -4.27
CA PHE A 24 -1.39 -12.98 -4.14
C PHE A 24 -1.96 -14.41 -4.23
N PRO A 25 -2.39 -14.86 -5.42
CA PRO A 25 -3.00 -16.17 -5.60
C PRO A 25 -2.14 -17.35 -5.12
N GLY A 26 -0.81 -17.22 -5.18
CA GLY A 26 0.13 -18.22 -4.68
C GLY A 26 0.07 -18.45 -3.16
N GLU A 27 -0.57 -17.55 -2.41
CA GLU A 27 -0.79 -17.67 -0.97
C GLU A 27 -2.21 -18.13 -0.61
N ALA A 28 -3.12 -18.24 -1.59
CA ALA A 28 -4.53 -18.50 -1.34
C ALA A 28 -4.78 -19.80 -0.55
N GLU A 29 -4.01 -20.85 -0.81
CA GLU A 29 -4.11 -22.10 -0.05
C GLU A 29 -3.67 -21.94 1.41
N ASN A 30 -2.60 -21.17 1.67
CA ASN A 30 -2.18 -20.86 3.05
C ASN A 30 -3.26 -20.05 3.76
N PHE A 31 -3.87 -19.07 3.08
CA PHE A 31 -4.94 -18.24 3.64
C PHE A 31 -6.17 -19.07 3.99
N LYS A 32 -6.55 -20.00 3.11
CA LYS A 32 -7.68 -20.91 3.33
C LYS A 32 -7.42 -21.87 4.49
N LYS A 33 -6.23 -22.48 4.52
CA LYS A 33 -5.83 -23.44 5.57
C LYS A 33 -5.82 -22.80 6.96
N HIS A 34 -5.36 -21.56 7.06
CA HIS A 34 -5.16 -20.86 8.33
C HIS A 34 -6.22 -19.78 8.62
N HIS A 35 -7.30 -19.75 7.84
CA HIS A 35 -8.29 -18.66 7.85
C HIS A 35 -8.80 -18.32 9.25
N ASN A 36 -9.29 -19.32 9.98
CA ASN A 36 -9.92 -19.11 11.30
C ASN A 36 -8.92 -18.57 12.33
N ASP A 37 -7.67 -19.04 12.30
CA ASP A 37 -6.63 -18.59 13.21
C ASP A 37 -6.19 -17.16 12.89
N ILE A 38 -5.99 -16.83 11.61
CA ILE A 38 -5.68 -15.47 11.18
C ILE A 38 -6.79 -14.51 11.63
N VAL A 39 -8.05 -14.85 11.35
CA VAL A 39 -9.21 -14.03 11.71
C VAL A 39 -9.28 -13.83 13.22
N ARG A 40 -9.11 -14.90 14.01
CA ARG A 40 -9.13 -14.84 15.47
C ARG A 40 -8.05 -13.89 16.00
N HIS A 41 -6.80 -14.10 15.60
CA HIS A 41 -5.67 -13.30 16.08
C HIS A 41 -5.81 -11.82 15.74
N ILE A 42 -6.26 -11.50 14.52
CA ILE A 42 -6.46 -10.11 14.10
C ILE A 42 -7.58 -9.44 14.89
N ILE A 43 -8.75 -10.06 15.05
CA ILE A 43 -9.88 -9.47 15.80
C ILE A 43 -9.51 -9.28 17.28
N GLU A 44 -8.90 -10.29 17.87
CA GLU A 44 -8.53 -10.26 19.29
C GLU A 44 -7.33 -9.35 19.56
N GLY A 45 -6.55 -8.98 18.54
CA GLY A 45 -5.32 -8.21 18.70
C GLY A 45 -4.23 -9.02 19.42
N THR A 46 -4.17 -10.33 19.14
CA THR A 46 -3.22 -11.26 19.77
C THR A 46 -2.18 -11.74 18.76
N GLU A 47 -0.97 -12.06 19.25
CA GLU A 47 0.05 -12.75 18.45
C GLU A 47 -0.10 -14.27 18.57
N PRO A 48 0.20 -15.04 17.51
CA PRO A 48 0.36 -16.48 17.60
C PRO A 48 1.49 -16.84 18.57
N LYS A 49 1.34 -17.94 19.31
CA LYS A 49 2.39 -18.41 20.22
C LYS A 49 3.51 -19.12 19.46
N ASP A 50 4.69 -19.17 20.07
CA ASP A 50 5.84 -19.92 19.54
C ASP A 50 5.45 -21.37 19.19
N GLY A 51 5.82 -21.80 17.99
CA GLY A 51 5.50 -23.14 17.47
C GLY A 51 4.13 -23.27 16.80
N GLU A 52 3.28 -22.24 16.83
CA GLU A 52 2.04 -22.25 16.06
C GLU A 52 2.32 -22.27 14.54
N PRO A 53 1.47 -22.95 13.73
CA PRO A 53 1.66 -23.07 12.28
C PRO A 53 1.84 -21.73 11.55
N LEU A 54 1.26 -20.64 12.08
CA LEU A 54 1.34 -19.31 11.49
C LEU A 54 2.77 -18.72 11.50
N LEU A 55 3.58 -19.04 12.52
CA LEU A 55 4.94 -18.49 12.66
C LEU A 55 6.00 -19.29 11.90
N VAL A 56 5.71 -20.56 11.60
CA VAL A 56 6.61 -21.45 10.84
C VAL A 56 6.34 -21.43 9.34
N GLN A 57 5.29 -20.72 8.91
CA GLN A 57 4.95 -20.62 7.50
C GLN A 57 5.99 -19.77 6.77
N SER A 58 6.49 -20.30 5.66
CA SER A 58 7.27 -19.52 4.70
C SER A 58 6.34 -18.97 3.62
N HIS A 59 6.67 -17.79 3.11
CA HIS A 59 6.09 -17.27 1.88
C HIS A 59 6.15 -18.31 0.75
N SER A 60 5.03 -18.50 0.07
CA SER A 60 5.01 -19.21 -1.20
C SER A 60 5.95 -18.49 -2.16
N LYS A 61 6.91 -19.23 -2.71
CA LYS A 61 7.74 -18.72 -3.80
C LYS A 61 6.83 -18.44 -4.99
N GLU A 62 6.68 -17.17 -5.37
CA GLU A 62 6.12 -16.88 -6.68
C GLU A 62 7.05 -17.51 -7.72
N VAL A 63 6.48 -18.26 -8.66
CA VAL A 63 7.21 -18.67 -9.86
C VAL A 63 7.49 -17.38 -10.63
N SER A 64 8.65 -16.81 -10.38
CA SER A 64 9.12 -15.62 -11.08
C SER A 64 9.31 -16.02 -12.53
N ALA A 65 8.43 -15.55 -13.42
CA ALA A 65 8.76 -15.51 -14.83
C ALA A 65 10.07 -14.74 -14.91
N THR A 66 11.12 -15.35 -15.47
CA THR A 66 12.43 -14.73 -15.66
C THR A 66 12.23 -13.50 -16.54
N VAL A 67 11.96 -12.36 -15.91
CA VAL A 67 12.02 -11.07 -16.58
C VAL A 67 13.51 -10.78 -16.70
N THR A 68 14.03 -10.95 -17.91
CA THR A 68 15.35 -10.46 -18.27
C THR A 68 15.39 -9.00 -17.83
N ALA A 69 16.19 -8.71 -16.80
CA ALA A 69 16.36 -7.37 -16.29
C ALA A 69 17.15 -6.57 -17.33
N THR A 70 16.47 -6.11 -18.38
CA THR A 70 16.96 -4.98 -19.15
C THR A 70 17.14 -3.85 -18.16
N ALA A 71 18.33 -3.24 -18.14
CA ALA A 71 18.55 -2.01 -17.42
C ALA A 71 17.65 -0.95 -18.06
N LEU A 72 16.40 -0.86 -17.60
CA LEU A 72 15.45 0.16 -17.99
C LEU A 72 16.00 1.47 -17.44
N SER A 73 16.66 2.24 -18.30
CA SER A 73 16.98 3.63 -18.04
C SER A 73 15.67 4.41 -18.15
N PHE A 74 15.03 4.68 -17.02
CA PHE A 74 13.84 5.52 -16.98
C PHE A 74 14.22 6.99 -17.12
N THR A 75 13.31 7.79 -17.67
CA THR A 75 13.52 9.24 -17.71
C THR A 75 13.42 9.84 -16.30
N PRO A 76 14.13 10.95 -16.00
CA PRO A 76 14.05 11.61 -14.70
C PRO A 76 12.63 12.00 -14.28
N CYS A 77 11.77 12.32 -15.25
CA CYS A 77 10.35 12.61 -15.00
C CYS A 77 9.62 11.38 -14.45
N VAL A 78 9.77 10.24 -15.10
CA VAL A 78 9.07 8.99 -14.73
C VAL A 78 9.55 8.48 -13.37
N GLU A 79 10.84 8.64 -13.08
CA GLU A 79 11.40 8.37 -11.76
C GLU A 79 10.80 9.29 -10.68
N ALA A 80 10.73 10.60 -10.93
CA ALA A 80 10.15 11.54 -9.99
C ALA A 80 8.66 11.27 -9.71
N ILE A 81 7.89 10.86 -10.72
CA ILE A 81 6.50 10.42 -10.55
C ILE A 81 6.44 9.16 -9.67
N ALA A 82 7.29 8.17 -9.93
CA ALA A 82 7.32 6.93 -9.14
C ALA A 82 7.66 7.20 -7.67
N VAL A 83 8.63 8.08 -7.40
CA VAL A 83 8.97 8.52 -6.03
C VAL A 83 7.76 9.14 -5.34
N PHE A 84 7.07 10.06 -6.01
CA PHE A 84 5.85 10.67 -5.47
C PHE A 84 4.75 9.62 -5.20
N ILE A 85 4.53 8.68 -6.12
CA ILE A 85 3.54 7.61 -5.92
C ILE A 85 3.89 6.74 -4.71
N VAL A 86 5.18 6.42 -4.50
CA VAL A 86 5.60 5.70 -3.28
C VAL A 86 5.28 6.52 -2.05
N ASP A 87 5.58 7.82 -2.04
CA ASP A 87 5.26 8.70 -0.90
C ASP A 87 3.75 8.76 -0.63
N VAL A 88 2.91 8.74 -1.67
CA VAL A 88 1.44 8.68 -1.51
C VAL A 88 1.03 7.38 -0.82
N VAL A 89 1.58 6.24 -1.26
CA VAL A 89 1.29 4.94 -0.63
C VAL A 89 1.80 4.90 0.80
N PHE A 90 3.01 5.39 1.05
CA PHE A 90 3.62 5.40 2.38
C PHE A 90 2.88 6.33 3.33
N PHE A 91 2.43 7.49 2.86
CA PHE A 91 1.56 8.36 3.64
C PHE A 91 0.27 7.65 4.03
N ALA A 92 -0.39 6.97 3.08
CA ALA A 92 -1.59 6.18 3.36
C ALA A 92 -1.30 5.05 4.37
N LEU A 93 -0.24 4.29 4.19
CA LEU A 93 0.18 3.25 5.15
C LEU A 93 0.50 3.84 6.54
N GLY A 94 1.08 5.04 6.59
CA GLY A 94 1.34 5.77 7.83
C GLY A 94 0.07 6.10 8.61
N LEU A 95 -1.04 6.43 7.92
CA LEU A 95 -2.33 6.68 8.58
C LEU A 95 -2.88 5.46 9.32
N VAL A 96 -2.50 4.24 8.89
CA VAL A 96 -2.86 2.99 9.57
C VAL A 96 -1.79 2.49 10.55
N GLY A 97 -0.78 3.33 10.84
CA GLY A 97 0.31 3.01 11.75
C GLY A 97 1.40 2.11 11.17
N LEU A 98 1.38 1.88 9.84
CA LEU A 98 2.37 1.06 9.16
C LEU A 98 3.52 1.93 8.65
N HIS A 99 4.72 1.57 9.07
CA HIS A 99 5.94 2.24 8.64
C HIS A 99 6.70 1.29 7.72
N VAL A 100 6.94 1.74 6.48
CA VAL A 100 7.70 1.00 5.48
C VAL A 100 8.96 1.79 5.17
N SER A 101 10.10 1.12 5.20
CA SER A 101 11.39 1.67 4.77
C SER A 101 11.69 1.25 3.33
N ASN A 102 12.73 1.83 2.72
CA ASN A 102 13.25 1.44 1.39
C ASN A 102 12.47 1.99 0.18
N GLN A 103 12.25 3.31 0.19
CA GLN A 103 11.54 4.05 -0.86
C GLN A 103 12.07 3.79 -2.28
N GLU A 104 13.40 3.72 -2.46
CA GLU A 104 13.99 3.48 -3.78
C GLU A 104 13.65 2.10 -4.36
N ARG A 105 13.69 1.05 -3.52
CA ARG A 105 13.32 -0.31 -3.96
C ARG A 105 11.86 -0.34 -4.37
N MET A 106 10.98 0.33 -3.62
CA MET A 106 9.55 0.43 -3.94
C MET A 106 9.32 1.22 -5.22
N ALA A 107 10.00 2.34 -5.42
CA ALA A 107 9.90 3.16 -6.63
C ALA A 107 10.30 2.33 -7.86
N ARG A 108 11.42 1.60 -7.77
CA ARG A 108 11.86 0.69 -8.84
C ARG A 108 10.89 -0.45 -9.10
N ALA A 109 10.26 -1.01 -8.06
CA ALA A 109 9.26 -2.05 -8.22
C ALA A 109 7.99 -1.50 -8.91
N LEU A 110 7.49 -0.33 -8.48
CA LEU A 110 6.36 0.34 -9.14
C LEU A 110 6.67 0.71 -10.59
N LEU A 111 7.88 1.19 -10.88
CA LEU A 111 8.33 1.48 -12.24
C LEU A 111 8.24 0.24 -13.15
N ARG A 112 8.66 -0.92 -12.65
CA ARG A 112 8.61 -2.19 -13.39
C ARG A 112 7.20 -2.72 -13.54
N GLU A 113 6.37 -2.60 -12.51
CA GLU A 113 5.03 -3.18 -12.49
C GLU A 113 4.01 -2.33 -13.26
N LEU A 114 4.05 -1.00 -13.08
CA LEU A 114 3.09 -0.08 -13.69
C LEU A 114 3.49 0.34 -15.10
N GLY A 115 4.79 0.39 -15.39
CA GLY A 115 5.33 0.88 -16.64
C GLY A 115 5.22 2.40 -16.80
N GLU A 116 5.92 2.91 -17.81
CA GLU A 116 6.10 4.34 -18.03
C GLU A 116 4.79 5.07 -18.38
N ASP A 117 3.96 4.50 -19.25
CA ASP A 117 2.71 5.12 -19.71
C ASP A 117 1.73 5.33 -18.56
N THR A 118 1.57 4.32 -17.71
CA THR A 118 0.72 4.39 -16.51
C THR A 118 1.21 5.50 -15.58
N LEU A 119 2.52 5.59 -15.33
CA LEU A 119 3.11 6.63 -14.48
C LEU A 119 2.90 8.02 -15.08
N ARG A 120 3.13 8.21 -16.37
CA ARG A 120 2.85 9.50 -17.03
C ARG A 120 1.38 9.92 -16.90
N GLY A 121 0.46 8.96 -16.80
CA GLY A 121 -0.97 9.20 -16.53
C GLY A 121 -1.25 9.94 -15.22
N PHE A 122 -0.35 9.84 -14.22
CA PHE A 122 -0.51 10.54 -12.94
C PHE A 122 -0.17 12.03 -13.00
N LEU A 123 0.54 12.49 -14.03
CA LEU A 123 1.09 13.85 -14.07
C LEU A 123 0.03 14.94 -13.87
N ARG A 124 -1.15 14.78 -14.49
CA ARG A 124 -2.28 15.70 -14.29
C ARG A 124 -2.75 15.72 -12.84
N ALA A 125 -2.84 14.55 -12.20
CA ALA A 125 -3.27 14.46 -10.81
C ALA A 125 -2.23 15.08 -9.86
N ILE A 126 -0.94 14.92 -10.15
CA ILE A 126 0.16 15.58 -9.43
C ILE A 126 0.06 17.10 -9.53
N HIS A 127 -0.18 17.64 -10.73
CA HIS A 127 -0.38 19.07 -10.89
C HIS A 127 -1.59 19.57 -10.08
N ASN A 128 -2.70 18.83 -10.09
CA ASN A 128 -3.89 19.18 -9.30
C ASN A 128 -3.58 19.15 -7.79
N PHE A 129 -2.81 18.17 -7.32
CA PHE A 129 -2.38 18.09 -5.92
C PHE A 129 -1.49 19.28 -5.51
N ASN A 130 -0.55 19.67 -6.36
CA ASN A 130 0.31 20.81 -6.09
C ASN A 130 -0.46 22.13 -6.11
N ALA A 131 -1.40 22.30 -7.04
CA ALA A 131 -2.23 23.49 -7.17
C ALA A 131 -3.32 23.59 -6.10
N ALA A 132 -3.69 22.48 -5.44
CA ALA A 132 -4.69 22.48 -4.39
C ALA A 132 -4.21 23.29 -3.17
N ASP A 133 -5.05 24.22 -2.71
CA ASP A 133 -4.77 25.11 -1.59
C ASP A 133 -5.46 24.63 -0.30
N GLY A 134 -4.70 24.63 0.79
CA GLY A 134 -5.13 24.12 2.09
C GLY A 134 -5.20 22.60 2.21
N ALA A 135 -5.21 22.13 3.46
CA ALA A 135 -5.11 20.70 3.79
C ALA A 135 -6.25 19.86 3.21
N LEU A 136 -7.49 20.36 3.26
CA LEU A 136 -8.67 19.63 2.78
C LEU A 136 -8.66 19.44 1.26
N ALA A 137 -8.28 20.47 0.48
CA ALA A 137 -8.22 20.36 -0.97
C ALA A 137 -7.08 19.43 -1.39
N LYS A 138 -5.91 19.51 -0.73
CA LYS A 138 -4.80 18.59 -0.95
C LYS A 138 -5.18 17.15 -0.62
N ALA A 139 -5.89 16.90 0.49
CA ALA A 139 -6.37 15.57 0.86
C ALA A 139 -7.34 14.98 -0.18
N LYS A 140 -8.24 15.79 -0.73
CA LYS A 140 -9.12 15.39 -1.85
C LYS A 140 -8.33 15.03 -3.11
N ALA A 141 -7.37 15.86 -3.48
CA ALA A 141 -6.50 15.58 -4.63
C ALA A 141 -5.66 14.32 -4.42
N LEU A 142 -5.15 14.12 -3.19
CA LEU A 142 -4.41 12.93 -2.80
C LEU A 142 -5.28 11.67 -2.87
N PHE A 143 -6.55 11.74 -2.44
CA PHE A 143 -7.47 10.61 -2.56
C PHE A 143 -7.72 10.21 -4.02
N ALA A 144 -7.85 11.18 -4.93
CA ALA A 144 -7.99 10.89 -6.35
C ALA A 144 -6.75 10.17 -6.93
N ILE A 145 -5.55 10.58 -6.49
CA ILE A 145 -4.29 9.91 -6.83
C ILE A 145 -4.27 8.50 -6.25
N LEU A 146 -4.65 8.33 -4.98
CA LEU A 146 -4.72 7.04 -4.32
C LEU A 146 -5.65 6.06 -5.05
N GLY A 147 -6.79 6.55 -5.55
CA GLY A 147 -7.70 5.79 -6.40
C GLY A 147 -7.05 5.32 -7.71
N GLN A 148 -6.28 6.19 -8.36
CA GLN A 148 -5.51 5.81 -9.55
C GLN A 148 -4.44 4.76 -9.22
N ILE A 149 -3.74 4.90 -8.10
CA ILE A 149 -2.75 3.91 -7.61
C ILE A 149 -3.42 2.56 -7.36
N TYR A 150 -4.58 2.56 -6.70
CA TYR A 150 -5.34 1.35 -6.42
C TYR A 150 -5.74 0.64 -7.71
N ASN A 151 -6.32 1.36 -8.66
CA ASN A 151 -6.77 0.80 -9.94
C ASN A 151 -5.61 0.32 -10.82
N ALA A 152 -4.44 0.94 -10.71
CA ALA A 152 -3.24 0.52 -11.42
C ALA A 152 -2.54 -0.69 -10.78
N GLY A 153 -2.99 -1.16 -9.60
CA GLY A 153 -2.34 -2.25 -8.88
C GLY A 153 -1.10 -1.83 -8.09
N GLY A 154 -0.91 -0.53 -7.83
CA GLY A 154 0.26 -0.01 -7.14
C GLY A 154 0.39 -0.52 -5.69
N PHE A 155 -0.73 -0.70 -4.98
CA PHE A 155 -0.69 -1.32 -3.64
C PHE A 155 -0.18 -2.75 -3.70
N ARG A 156 -0.66 -3.57 -4.65
CA ARG A 156 -0.17 -4.95 -4.85
C ARG A 156 1.34 -4.95 -5.09
N ALA A 157 1.85 -4.04 -5.91
CA ALA A 157 3.29 -3.91 -6.18
C ALA A 157 4.08 -3.61 -4.90
N VAL A 158 3.62 -2.67 -4.07
CA VAL A 158 4.27 -2.35 -2.78
C VAL A 158 4.19 -3.53 -1.81
N PHE A 159 3.02 -4.16 -1.68
CA PHE A 159 2.82 -5.33 -0.82
C PHE A 159 3.69 -6.52 -1.22
N LYS A 160 3.99 -6.65 -2.52
CA LYS A 160 4.91 -7.67 -3.05
C LYS A 160 6.35 -7.46 -2.59
N VAL A 161 6.81 -6.22 -2.50
CA VAL A 161 8.19 -5.93 -2.07
C VAL A 161 8.35 -6.10 -0.56
N ILE A 162 7.41 -5.61 0.24
CA ILE A 162 7.48 -5.77 1.71
C ILE A 162 7.31 -7.22 2.15
N LYS A 163 6.72 -8.07 1.29
CA LYS A 163 6.62 -9.52 1.51
C LYS A 163 7.99 -10.13 1.80
N ASP A 164 9.02 -9.71 1.09
CA ASP A 164 10.38 -10.24 1.26
C ASP A 164 11.10 -9.71 2.52
N GLU A 165 10.54 -8.68 3.17
CA GLU A 165 11.15 -8.02 4.34
C GLU A 165 10.50 -8.44 5.66
N MET A 166 9.40 -9.19 5.61
CA MET A 166 8.60 -9.58 6.77
C MET A 166 8.46 -11.11 6.85
N SER A 167 8.29 -11.64 8.06
CA SER A 167 7.80 -13.02 8.21
C SER A 167 6.41 -13.16 7.57
N TRP A 168 6.00 -14.39 7.27
CA TRP A 168 4.70 -14.63 6.65
C TRP A 168 3.55 -14.09 7.50
N TRP A 169 3.62 -14.29 8.82
CA TRP A 169 2.61 -13.77 9.75
C TRP A 169 2.58 -12.24 9.82
N GLU A 170 3.73 -11.58 9.97
CA GLU A 170 3.80 -10.11 10.00
C GLU A 170 3.26 -9.49 8.72
N TRP A 171 3.63 -10.09 7.57
CA TRP A 171 3.14 -9.67 6.27
C TRP A 171 1.62 -9.82 6.15
N ILE A 172 1.06 -10.95 6.61
CA ILE A 172 -0.39 -11.19 6.58
C ILE A 172 -1.14 -10.22 7.46
N LYS A 173 -0.71 -10.07 8.71
CA LYS A 173 -1.31 -9.14 9.67
C LYS A 173 -1.31 -7.72 9.11
N THR A 174 -0.16 -7.28 8.58
CA THR A 174 0.01 -5.97 7.94
C THR A 174 -0.90 -5.81 6.73
N GLY A 175 -0.91 -6.80 5.83
CA GLY A 175 -1.73 -6.80 4.62
C GLY A 175 -3.21 -6.73 4.90
N VAL A 176 -3.71 -7.53 5.85
CA VAL A 176 -5.13 -7.54 6.21
C VAL A 176 -5.56 -6.22 6.82
N ILE A 177 -4.78 -5.65 7.75
CA ILE A 177 -5.09 -4.35 8.36
C ILE A 177 -5.13 -3.24 7.29
N ALA A 178 -4.12 -3.20 6.42
CA ALA A 178 -4.03 -2.19 5.37
C ALA A 178 -5.18 -2.33 4.35
N VAL A 179 -5.45 -3.54 3.86
CA VAL A 179 -6.51 -3.79 2.88
C VAL A 179 -7.89 -3.49 3.49
N ALA A 180 -8.11 -3.79 4.77
CA ALA A 180 -9.35 -3.43 5.45
C ALA A 180 -9.54 -1.91 5.50
N GLN A 181 -8.50 -1.15 5.86
CA GLN A 181 -8.60 0.32 5.86
C GLN A 181 -8.80 0.88 4.45
N ILE A 182 -8.01 0.42 3.47
CA ILE A 182 -8.13 0.85 2.07
C ILE A 182 -9.57 0.62 1.59
N THR A 183 -10.13 -0.55 1.91
CA THR A 183 -11.54 -0.86 1.60
C THR A 183 -12.49 0.11 2.28
N ALA A 184 -12.28 0.45 3.55
CA ALA A 184 -13.11 1.42 4.28
C ALA A 184 -13.04 2.84 3.68
N TRP A 185 -11.85 3.28 3.26
CA TRP A 185 -11.68 4.55 2.58
C TRP A 185 -12.48 4.62 1.28
N PHE A 186 -12.38 3.60 0.43
CA PHE A 186 -13.12 3.56 -0.83
C PHE A 186 -14.62 3.32 -0.64
N ALA A 187 -15.04 2.59 0.39
CA ALA A 187 -16.46 2.37 0.71
C ALA A 187 -17.18 3.66 1.15
N THR A 188 -16.45 4.70 1.54
CA THR A 188 -16.99 6.00 1.95
C THR A 188 -16.78 7.10 0.89
N ASP A 189 -16.52 6.71 -0.37
CA ASP A 189 -16.13 7.63 -1.45
C ASP A 189 -14.97 8.55 -1.05
N GLY A 190 -14.07 8.04 -0.20
CA GLY A 190 -12.91 8.76 0.31
C GLY A 190 -13.15 9.66 1.51
N ALA A 191 -14.38 9.81 2.01
CA ALA A 191 -14.67 10.71 3.13
C ALA A 191 -13.81 10.38 4.36
N ALA A 192 -13.64 9.09 4.69
CA ALA A 192 -12.79 8.65 5.79
C ALA A 192 -11.31 9.00 5.57
N PHE A 193 -10.77 8.70 4.37
CA PHE A 193 -9.38 9.04 4.03
C PHE A 193 -9.14 10.55 4.06
N ILE A 194 -10.04 11.32 3.45
CA ILE A 194 -9.89 12.78 3.33
C ILE A 194 -9.87 13.41 4.71
N ALA A 195 -10.72 12.95 5.64
CA ALA A 195 -10.73 13.44 7.02
C ALA A 195 -9.41 13.13 7.75
N GLU A 196 -8.92 11.89 7.66
CA GLU A 196 -7.65 11.49 8.29
C GLU A 196 -6.46 12.22 7.67
N ALA A 197 -6.38 12.27 6.34
CA ALA A 197 -5.31 12.90 5.59
C ALA A 197 -5.27 14.42 5.82
N ALA A 198 -6.42 15.10 5.88
CA ALA A 198 -6.46 16.55 6.10
C ALA A 198 -5.83 16.97 7.45
N LEU A 199 -5.73 16.07 8.42
CA LEU A 199 -5.10 16.35 9.72
C LEU A 199 -3.57 16.34 9.67
N SER A 200 -2.96 15.61 8.72
CA SER A 200 -1.51 15.34 8.73
C SER A 200 -0.81 15.62 7.40
N ILE A 201 -1.56 15.88 6.31
CA ILE A 201 -0.98 16.04 4.97
C ILE A 201 -0.02 17.22 4.88
N MET A 202 -0.25 18.29 5.64
CA MET A 202 0.61 19.48 5.63
C MET A 202 1.94 19.25 6.36
N SER A 203 2.03 18.24 7.23
CA SER A 203 3.28 17.83 7.89
C SER A 203 4.00 16.70 7.15
N ALA A 204 3.44 16.21 6.04
CA ALA A 204 4.05 15.19 5.20
C ALA A 204 5.04 15.83 4.21
N GLU A 205 6.15 16.34 4.73
CA GLU A 205 7.14 17.11 3.96
C GLU A 205 7.65 16.33 2.74
N SER A 206 8.02 15.06 2.90
CA SER A 206 8.52 14.23 1.79
C SER A 206 7.51 14.10 0.65
N LEU A 207 6.23 13.88 0.97
CA LEU A 207 5.15 13.78 -0.01
C LEU A 207 4.96 15.10 -0.77
N ILE A 208 4.97 16.24 -0.05
CA ILE A 208 4.82 17.56 -0.65
C ILE A 208 6.01 17.87 -1.57
N GLU A 209 7.23 17.64 -1.10
CA GLU A 209 8.46 17.87 -1.86
C GLU A 209 8.53 16.98 -3.11
N ALA A 210 8.18 15.69 -2.99
CA ALA A 210 8.14 14.77 -4.12
C ALA A 210 7.11 15.21 -5.17
N GLY A 211 5.94 15.71 -4.75
CA GLY A 211 4.91 16.23 -5.65
C GLY A 211 5.40 17.45 -6.42
N ILE A 212 6.03 18.40 -5.75
CA ILE A 212 6.62 19.60 -6.37
C ILE A 212 7.72 19.18 -7.36
N LYS A 213 8.63 18.30 -6.94
CA LYS A 213 9.73 17.80 -7.77
C LYS A 213 9.23 17.11 -9.03
N ALA A 214 8.24 16.23 -8.92
CA ALA A 214 7.65 15.56 -10.08
C ALA A 214 7.07 16.57 -11.09
N ALA A 215 6.33 17.58 -10.63
CA ALA A 215 5.79 18.62 -11.51
C ALA A 215 6.88 19.51 -12.15
N GLN A 216 8.01 19.71 -11.48
CA GLN A 216 9.11 20.53 -12.00
C GLN A 216 9.98 19.80 -13.02
N VAL A 217 10.23 18.51 -12.80
CA VAL A 217 11.09 17.68 -13.67
C VAL A 217 10.34 17.23 -14.92
N CYS A 218 9.02 17.05 -14.86
CA CYS A 218 8.17 16.59 -15.95
C CYS A 218 7.65 17.70 -16.91
N LYS A 219 8.41 18.79 -17.07
CA LYS A 219 8.05 19.90 -17.96
C LYS A 219 8.17 19.55 -19.44
#